data_AF-A0A6J5U7M7-F1
#
_entry.id   AF-A0A6J5U7M7-F1
#
_cell.length_a   1.000
_cell.length_b   1.000
_cell.length_c   1.000
_cell.angle_alpha   90.00
_cell.angle_beta   90.00
_cell.angle_gamma   90.00
#
_symmetry.space_group_name_H-M   'P 1'
#
loop_
_entity.id
_entity.type
_entity.pdbx_description
1 polymer ?
#
loop_
_entity_poly.entity_id
_entity_poly.type
_entity_poly.pdbx_seq_one_letter_code
_entity_poly.pdbx_strand_id
1 'polypeptide(L)'
;MAMHVTSFSSPVSGDGCCPTLLVGGDREFDVTGFEKFSKFTEFAKVGPSYLVVAIIGPQSSGKSTLLNHLFHTDFKEMDAFRGRQVLSQTTKGIWVAKCPTIQPFTLVMDMEGTDGKERGEDTAFEKQTTLFALAVADVVLINIWCHDIGREHASNKPLLNTVFQVMMRLFGPRQTTLIFVIRDKTKTPLENLESELRNDIQKIWESAPKPEAHKETPLSEFFNVEVVALSNYEDKEDTFKEEVACMRQKFFHHNKLAGDRQAVVPASGFSLSLREIWEKIKKHRDLDIPSIKVMVATVRCEEIANEKYSAFAANEGWIQLKVISVHTGFGKKLSSMIDTCISEYDEEATYYDECVKSVKRKQLEEKLLQVLMTVSALLPLIGGFSFMHMHSKYEGLVQPAFQDLLELKRSDTLDKFKEAFDKTLDGVKEFSVTARNFTESFMAQFDKGCAGMF
;
A
#
# COMPACT_ATOMS: atom_id res chain seq x y z
N MET A 1 22.84 39.25 25.66
CA MET A 1 21.66 38.63 25.02
C MET A 1 21.91 37.13 25.01
N ALA A 2 21.43 36.43 26.03
CA ALA A 2 21.65 35.00 26.20
C ALA A 2 20.69 34.23 25.30
N MET A 3 21.22 33.44 24.37
CA MET A 3 20.42 32.45 23.64
C MET A 3 20.24 31.24 24.55
N HIS A 4 18.98 30.95 24.88
CA HIS A 4 18.57 29.76 25.61
C HIS A 4 18.98 28.51 24.84
N VAL A 5 19.94 27.77 25.38
CA VAL A 5 20.19 26.37 25.03
C VAL A 5 19.08 25.56 25.71
N THR A 6 18.11 25.09 24.94
CA THR A 6 17.12 24.13 25.42
C THR A 6 17.82 22.79 25.60
N SER A 7 17.94 22.37 26.86
CA SER A 7 18.44 21.07 27.29
C SER A 7 17.64 19.94 26.64
N PHE A 8 18.30 19.08 25.86
CA PHE A 8 17.73 17.82 25.42
C PHE A 8 17.62 16.88 26.63
N SER A 9 16.39 16.69 27.11
CA SER A 9 16.05 15.65 28.07
C SER A 9 16.16 14.27 27.41
N SER A 10 16.78 13.32 28.13
CA SER A 10 16.79 11.89 27.81
C SER A 10 15.37 11.37 27.53
N PRO A 11 15.15 10.48 26.55
CA PRO A 11 13.81 10.01 26.26
C PRO A 11 13.33 9.06 27.36
N VAL A 12 12.19 9.43 27.94
CA VAL A 12 11.39 8.63 28.85
C VAL A 12 10.85 7.44 28.04
N SER A 13 11.05 6.23 28.57
CA SER A 13 10.42 5.00 28.10
C SER A 13 8.89 5.17 28.08
N GLY A 14 8.33 5.46 26.90
CA GLY A 14 6.94 5.86 26.67
C GLY A 14 6.69 6.40 25.26
N ASP A 15 7.74 6.87 24.58
CA ASP A 15 7.65 7.43 23.23
C ASP A 15 7.70 6.36 22.11
N GLY A 16 6.57 5.73 21.81
CA GLY A 16 6.17 5.29 20.45
C GLY A 16 7.08 4.36 19.62
N CYS A 17 8.25 3.94 20.09
CA CYS A 17 9.17 3.05 19.39
C CYS A 17 8.89 1.60 19.81
N CYS A 18 8.40 0.79 18.88
CA CYS A 18 8.15 -0.64 19.08
C CYS A 18 8.93 -1.44 18.03
N PRO A 19 10.17 -1.84 18.33
CA PRO A 19 10.91 -2.76 17.48
C PRO A 19 10.11 -4.04 17.31
N THR A 20 9.75 -4.35 16.07
CA THR A 20 8.91 -5.49 15.70
C THR A 20 9.68 -6.37 14.73
N LEU A 21 9.68 -7.68 14.96
CA LEU A 21 10.28 -8.64 14.04
C LEU A 21 9.38 -8.76 12.80
N LEU A 22 9.96 -8.54 11.62
CA LEU A 22 9.29 -8.73 10.33
C LEU A 22 9.51 -10.14 9.78
N VAL A 23 10.75 -10.61 9.85
CA VAL A 23 11.14 -11.92 9.32
C VAL A 23 12.02 -12.61 10.34
N GLY A 24 11.62 -13.79 10.80
CA GLY A 24 12.34 -14.58 11.79
C GLY A 24 13.49 -15.41 11.22
N GLY A 25 14.13 -16.20 12.08
CA GLY A 25 15.18 -17.14 11.69
C GLY A 25 14.67 -18.31 10.84
N ASP A 26 13.36 -18.60 10.90
CA ASP A 26 12.63 -19.54 10.05
C ASP A 26 12.39 -19.01 8.62
N ARG A 27 12.76 -17.75 8.35
CA ARG A 27 12.53 -17.04 7.08
C ARG A 27 11.04 -16.85 6.77
N GLU A 28 10.16 -16.93 7.76
CA GLU A 28 8.74 -16.62 7.60
C GLU A 28 8.46 -15.15 7.95
N PHE A 29 7.50 -14.56 7.22
CA PHE A 29 7.10 -13.17 7.43
C PHE A 29 6.02 -13.10 8.53
N ASP A 30 6.27 -12.35 9.60
CA ASP A 30 5.35 -12.19 10.73
C ASP A 30 4.27 -11.14 10.42
N VAL A 31 3.22 -11.59 9.72
CA VAL A 31 2.04 -10.76 9.41
C VAL A 31 1.37 -10.24 10.69
N THR A 32 1.27 -11.08 11.73
CA THR A 32 0.57 -10.72 12.96
C THR A 32 1.34 -9.68 13.76
N GLY A 33 2.67 -9.81 13.82
CA GLY A 33 3.57 -8.83 14.40
C GLY A 33 3.45 -7.47 13.70
N PHE A 34 3.52 -7.45 12.37
CA PHE A 34 3.41 -6.21 11.61
C PHE A 34 2.02 -5.55 11.72
N GLU A 35 0.94 -6.32 11.75
CA GLU A 35 -0.41 -5.77 11.98
C GLU A 35 -0.54 -5.09 13.35
N LYS A 36 0.03 -5.70 14.40
CA LYS A 36 0.06 -5.09 15.74
C LYS A 36 0.86 -3.79 15.73
N PHE A 37 2.02 -3.79 15.08
CA PHE A 37 2.84 -2.59 14.89
C PHE A 37 2.08 -1.49 14.13
N SER A 38 1.42 -1.84 13.03
CA SER A 38 0.65 -0.90 12.19
C SER A 38 -0.52 -0.28 12.97
N LYS A 39 -1.22 -1.07 13.78
CA LYS A 39 -2.29 -0.59 14.68
C LYS A 39 -1.74 0.33 15.77
N PHE A 40 -0.65 -0.05 16.44
CA PHE A 40 -0.04 0.73 17.52
C PHE A 40 0.49 2.09 17.03
N THR A 41 1.08 2.12 15.83
CA THR A 41 1.69 3.32 15.26
C THR A 41 0.74 4.17 14.40
N GLU A 42 -0.47 3.68 14.16
CA GLU A 42 -1.44 4.19 13.18
C GLU A 42 -0.90 4.26 11.74
N PHE A 43 0.08 3.43 11.40
CA PHE A 43 0.79 3.49 10.12
C PHE A 43 -0.16 3.38 8.92
N ALA A 44 -1.16 2.51 8.96
CA ALA A 44 -2.13 2.33 7.86
C ALA A 44 -2.87 3.62 7.46
N LYS A 45 -3.01 4.59 8.37
CA LYS A 45 -3.71 5.87 8.12
C LYS A 45 -2.85 6.93 7.43
N VAL A 46 -1.53 6.70 7.33
CA VAL A 46 -0.55 7.68 6.84
C VAL A 46 -0.64 7.88 5.31
N GLY A 47 -1.28 6.96 4.59
CA GLY A 47 -1.34 7.00 3.12
C GLY A 47 0.05 6.78 2.50
N PRO A 48 0.43 7.48 1.41
CA PRO A 48 1.73 7.35 0.76
C PRO A 48 2.82 8.23 1.39
N SER A 49 2.48 9.03 2.41
CA SER A 49 3.39 9.99 3.03
C SER A 49 4.24 9.33 4.12
N TYR A 50 5.15 8.45 3.70
CA TYR A 50 6.10 7.83 4.61
C TYR A 50 7.46 7.63 3.92
N LEU A 51 8.49 7.37 4.71
CA LEU A 51 9.84 7.07 4.26
C LEU A 51 10.26 5.71 4.83
N VAL A 52 10.87 4.86 4.01
CA VAL A 52 11.47 3.61 4.48
C VAL A 52 12.99 3.71 4.41
N VAL A 53 13.64 3.57 5.56
CA VAL A 53 15.10 3.52 5.70
C VAL A 53 15.51 2.13 6.13
N ALA A 54 16.42 1.49 5.41
CA ALA A 54 17.02 0.21 5.81
C ALA A 54 18.52 0.36 6.04
N ILE A 55 19.11 -0.43 6.94
CA ILE A 55 20.57 -0.50 7.10
C ILE A 55 21.09 -1.89 6.72
N ILE A 56 22.12 -1.92 5.89
CA ILE A 56 22.88 -3.13 5.56
C ILE A 56 24.34 -2.94 5.92
N GLY A 57 25.05 -4.05 6.16
CA GLY A 57 26.47 -4.02 6.44
C GLY A 57 26.95 -5.21 7.26
N PRO A 58 28.27 -5.35 7.42
CA PRO A 58 28.89 -6.48 8.09
C PRO A 58 28.31 -6.70 9.49
N GLN A 59 28.37 -7.94 9.95
CA GLN A 59 27.92 -8.30 11.27
C GLN A 59 28.77 -7.59 12.34
N SER A 60 28.10 -7.17 13.43
CA SER A 60 28.74 -6.46 14.55
C SER A 60 29.45 -5.14 14.17
N SER A 61 29.04 -4.50 13.08
CA SER A 61 29.53 -3.17 12.66
C SER A 61 28.84 -1.99 13.37
N GLY A 62 28.01 -2.24 14.38
CA GLY A 62 27.28 -1.20 15.11
C GLY A 62 26.10 -0.60 14.33
N LYS A 63 25.38 -1.41 13.54
CA LYS A 63 24.18 -1.01 12.78
C LYS A 63 23.03 -0.58 13.69
N SER A 64 22.62 -1.45 14.61
CA SER A 64 21.53 -1.20 15.55
C SER A 64 21.83 0.01 16.44
N THR A 65 23.07 0.13 16.94
CA THR A 65 23.56 1.30 17.66
C THR A 65 23.42 2.58 16.84
N LEU A 66 23.86 2.57 15.57
CA LEU A 66 23.70 3.72 14.68
C LEU A 66 22.22 4.07 14.48
N LEU A 67 21.34 3.09 14.26
CA LEU A 67 19.91 3.34 14.08
C LEU A 67 19.28 3.95 15.34
N ASN A 68 19.61 3.42 16.51
CA ASN A 68 19.12 3.92 17.79
C ASN A 68 19.52 5.38 18.01
N HIS A 69 20.79 5.72 17.72
CA HIS A 69 21.23 7.11 17.80
C HIS A 69 20.69 7.99 16.67
N LEU A 70 20.57 7.50 15.44
CA LEU A 70 20.16 8.31 14.29
C LEU A 70 18.65 8.56 14.26
N PHE A 71 17.84 7.59 14.64
CA PHE A 71 16.39 7.63 14.52
C PHE A 71 15.63 7.54 15.84
N HIS A 72 16.34 7.54 16.98
CA HIS A 72 15.73 7.37 18.30
C HIS A 72 14.89 6.09 18.39
N THR A 73 15.44 5.00 17.87
CA THR A 73 14.87 3.65 17.97
C THR A 73 15.45 2.90 19.17
N ASP A 74 14.90 1.73 19.46
CA ASP A 74 15.29 0.86 20.59
C ASP A 74 15.60 -0.58 20.12
N PHE A 75 16.32 -0.72 19.00
CA PHE A 75 16.76 -2.04 18.52
C PHE A 75 17.73 -2.66 19.52
N LYS A 76 17.67 -3.99 19.65
CA LYS A 76 18.56 -4.73 20.55
C LYS A 76 20.02 -4.58 20.11
N GLU A 77 20.84 -4.01 21.00
CA GLU A 77 22.28 -3.87 20.78
C GLU A 77 23.08 -5.04 21.37
N MET A 78 24.33 -5.17 20.91
CA MET A 78 25.24 -6.21 21.39
C MET A 78 25.73 -5.83 22.78
N ASP A 79 25.57 -6.73 23.76
CA ASP A 79 26.16 -6.54 25.09
C ASP A 79 27.67 -6.86 25.03
N ALA A 80 28.50 -5.83 25.03
CA ALA A 80 29.95 -5.93 24.97
C ALA A 80 30.55 -6.72 26.16
N PHE A 81 29.87 -6.72 27.31
CA PHE A 81 30.35 -7.38 28.54
C PHE A 81 30.10 -8.89 28.58
N ARG A 82 29.22 -9.40 27.71
CA ARG A 82 28.93 -10.84 27.60
C ARG A 82 29.82 -11.59 26.60
N GLY A 83 30.76 -10.89 25.97
CA GLY A 83 31.79 -11.45 25.09
C GLY A 83 31.31 -11.74 23.67
N ARG A 84 32.21 -11.58 22.68
CA ARG A 84 31.94 -11.85 21.25
C ARG A 84 31.65 -13.33 20.94
N GLN A 85 31.98 -14.26 21.86
CA GLN A 85 31.82 -15.70 21.67
C GLN A 85 30.43 -16.24 22.06
N VAL A 86 29.66 -15.56 22.90
CA VAL A 86 28.37 -16.07 23.42
C VAL A 86 27.14 -15.38 22.79
N LEU A 87 27.34 -14.22 22.16
CA LEU A 87 26.30 -13.44 21.45
C LEU A 87 26.63 -13.33 19.96
N SER A 88 26.92 -14.47 19.34
CA SER A 88 27.49 -14.54 18.00
C SER A 88 26.58 -14.01 16.89
N GLN A 89 25.34 -13.54 17.18
CA GLN A 89 24.42 -12.77 16.32
C GLN A 89 23.45 -11.94 17.20
N THR A 90 23.57 -10.61 17.20
CA THR A 90 22.69 -9.72 18.00
C THR A 90 21.32 -9.52 17.36
N THR A 91 21.30 -9.25 16.05
CA THR A 91 20.09 -9.11 15.25
C THR A 91 19.91 -10.38 14.44
N LYS A 92 18.86 -11.15 14.73
CA LYS A 92 18.43 -12.28 13.91
C LYS A 92 17.19 -11.88 13.13
N GLY A 93 17.22 -12.07 11.82
CA GLY A 93 16.13 -11.71 10.94
C GLY A 93 16.09 -10.22 10.57
N ILE A 94 14.90 -9.75 10.22
CA ILE A 94 14.65 -8.36 9.82
C ILE A 94 13.73 -7.72 10.85
N TRP A 95 14.09 -6.56 11.36
CA TRP A 95 13.32 -5.81 12.35
C TRP A 95 12.88 -4.46 11.80
N VAL A 96 11.75 -3.95 12.30
CA VAL A 96 11.22 -2.64 11.95
C VAL A 96 10.87 -1.82 13.19
N ALA A 97 11.10 -0.52 13.13
CA ALA A 97 10.67 0.44 14.15
C ALA A 97 10.20 1.75 13.51
N LYS A 98 9.44 2.54 14.27
CA LYS A 98 9.03 3.89 13.91
C LYS A 98 10.04 4.89 14.49
N CYS A 99 10.50 5.84 13.68
CA CYS A 99 11.20 7.02 14.19
C CYS A 99 10.17 8.01 14.77
N PRO A 100 10.26 8.38 16.07
CA PRO A 100 9.29 9.27 16.70
C PRO A 100 9.48 10.75 16.32
N THR A 101 10.70 11.16 15.95
CA THR A 101 11.07 12.59 15.82
C THR A 101 11.04 13.13 14.40
N ILE A 102 10.94 12.27 13.38
CA ILE A 102 11.02 12.67 11.96
C ILE A 102 9.63 12.56 11.32
N GLN A 103 9.22 13.62 10.63
CA GLN A 103 8.02 13.69 9.80
C GLN A 103 8.44 13.89 8.34
N PRO A 104 7.80 13.23 7.34
CA PRO A 104 6.66 12.35 7.51
C PRO A 104 7.09 11.00 8.13
N PHE A 105 6.11 10.14 8.40
CA PHE A 105 6.31 8.88 9.11
C PHE A 105 7.53 8.12 8.56
N THR A 106 8.55 7.90 9.38
CA THR A 106 9.77 7.21 8.95
C THR A 106 9.84 5.83 9.59
N LEU A 107 9.79 4.80 8.73
CA LEU A 107 10.04 3.41 9.07
C LEU A 107 11.52 3.13 8.96
N VAL A 108 12.07 2.51 9.99
CA VAL A 108 13.48 2.14 10.07
C VAL A 108 13.57 0.63 10.15
N MET A 109 14.37 0.02 9.28
CA MET A 109 14.56 -1.43 9.19
C MET A 109 15.99 -1.80 9.54
N ASP A 110 16.16 -2.60 10.59
CA ASP A 110 17.44 -3.20 10.97
C ASP A 110 17.56 -4.58 10.32
N MET A 111 18.51 -4.72 9.41
CA MET A 111 18.77 -5.98 8.70
C MET A 111 19.85 -6.77 9.45
N GLU A 112 19.66 -8.09 9.53
CA GLU A 112 20.71 -8.99 10.01
C GLU A 112 22.04 -8.74 9.27
N GLY A 113 23.13 -8.73 10.04
CA GLY A 113 24.46 -8.47 9.49
C GLY A 113 24.94 -9.56 8.55
N THR A 114 25.67 -9.16 7.53
CA THR A 114 26.35 -10.06 6.58
C THR A 114 27.69 -10.54 7.15
N ASP A 115 28.25 -11.61 6.60
CA ASP A 115 29.55 -12.19 6.97
C ASP A 115 29.57 -12.77 8.41
N GLY A 116 28.49 -13.46 8.77
CA GLY A 116 28.35 -14.11 10.07
C GLY A 116 28.94 -15.51 10.13
N LYS A 117 29.91 -15.76 11.01
CA LYS A 117 30.52 -17.10 11.22
C LYS A 117 29.51 -18.21 11.49
N GLU A 118 28.35 -17.88 12.06
CA GLU A 118 27.31 -18.84 12.46
C GLU A 118 26.57 -19.49 11.30
N ARG A 119 26.52 -18.86 10.11
CA ARG A 119 25.75 -19.37 8.96
C ARG A 119 26.63 -20.09 7.91
N GLY A 120 27.94 -20.19 8.14
CA GLY A 120 28.87 -20.82 7.21
C GLY A 120 28.94 -20.10 5.85
N GLU A 121 29.20 -20.83 4.77
CA GLU A 121 29.30 -20.28 3.40
C GLU A 121 27.94 -19.98 2.74
N ASP A 122 26.80 -20.22 3.42
CA ASP A 122 25.47 -19.96 2.86
C ASP A 122 25.14 -18.45 2.82
N THR A 123 25.65 -17.79 1.78
CA THR A 123 25.37 -16.38 1.45
C THR A 123 23.95 -16.15 0.92
N ALA A 124 23.11 -17.19 0.77
CA ALA A 124 21.78 -17.02 0.18
C ALA A 124 20.89 -16.10 1.02
N PHE A 125 20.93 -16.23 2.34
CA PHE A 125 20.12 -15.37 3.21
C PHE A 125 20.57 -13.90 3.13
N GLU A 126 21.88 -13.64 3.07
CA GLU A 126 22.42 -12.29 2.93
C GLU A 126 22.00 -11.63 1.61
N LYS A 127 22.02 -12.40 0.52
CA LYS A 127 21.51 -11.96 -0.78
C LYS A 127 20.02 -11.65 -0.71
N GLN A 128 19.24 -12.48 0.00
CA GLN A 128 17.80 -12.30 0.18
C GLN A 128 17.47 -11.05 1.01
N THR A 129 18.13 -10.84 2.14
CA THR A 129 17.91 -9.67 2.99
C THR A 129 18.36 -8.38 2.30
N THR A 130 19.50 -8.41 1.60
CA THR A 130 19.98 -7.26 0.81
C THR A 130 19.00 -6.91 -0.30
N LEU A 131 18.52 -7.91 -1.06
CA LEU A 131 17.52 -7.69 -2.10
C LEU A 131 16.22 -7.13 -1.52
N PHE A 132 15.80 -7.63 -0.35
CA PHE A 132 14.61 -7.14 0.33
C PHE A 132 14.75 -5.67 0.75
N ALA A 133 15.90 -5.29 1.32
CA ALA A 133 16.19 -3.90 1.66
C ALA A 133 16.10 -2.99 0.43
N LEU A 134 16.73 -3.37 -0.69
CA LEU A 134 16.73 -2.60 -1.93
C LEU A 134 15.34 -2.52 -2.60
N ALA A 135 14.55 -3.59 -2.49
CA ALA A 135 13.20 -3.65 -3.06
C ALA A 135 12.21 -2.74 -2.32
N VAL A 136 12.38 -2.61 -1.00
CA VAL A 136 11.39 -1.96 -0.12
C VAL A 136 11.81 -0.53 0.23
N ALA A 137 13.07 -0.31 0.56
CA ALA A 137 13.56 0.94 1.13
C ALA A 137 13.70 2.07 0.09
N ASP A 138 13.46 3.29 0.53
CA ASP A 138 13.76 4.51 -0.22
C ASP A 138 15.21 4.96 -0.01
N VAL A 139 15.71 4.74 1.23
CA VAL A 139 17.08 5.02 1.62
C VAL A 139 17.71 3.76 2.21
N VAL A 140 18.86 3.36 1.68
CA VAL A 140 19.65 2.25 2.23
C VAL A 140 20.95 2.81 2.81
N LEU A 141 21.12 2.67 4.11
CA LEU A 141 22.36 2.94 4.81
C LEU A 141 23.30 1.75 4.63
N ILE A 142 24.49 1.97 4.07
CA ILE A 142 25.52 0.94 3.92
C ILE A 142 26.62 1.24 4.93
N ASN A 143 26.59 0.50 6.04
CA ASN A 143 27.51 0.69 7.15
C ASN A 143 28.83 -0.04 6.87
N ILE A 144 29.93 0.71 6.74
CA ILE A 144 31.26 0.21 6.37
C ILE A 144 32.33 0.71 7.32
N TRP A 145 33.39 -0.06 7.58
CA TRP A 145 34.50 0.41 8.40
C TRP A 145 35.51 1.17 7.55
N CYS A 146 36.08 2.25 8.09
CA CYS A 146 37.07 3.07 7.39
C CYS A 146 38.29 2.25 6.94
N HIS A 147 38.69 1.24 7.72
CA HIS A 147 39.87 0.43 7.41
C HIS A 147 39.62 -0.65 6.34
N ASP A 148 38.36 -0.86 5.93
CA ASP A 148 38.00 -1.76 4.82
C ASP A 148 38.09 -1.05 3.46
N ILE A 149 38.08 0.28 3.45
CA ILE A 149 38.21 1.09 2.24
C ILE A 149 39.65 0.94 1.71
N GLY A 150 39.78 0.64 0.41
CA GLY A 150 41.07 0.46 -0.28
C GLY A 150 41.73 -0.92 -0.14
N ARG A 151 41.12 -1.86 0.59
CA ARG A 151 41.64 -3.25 0.70
C ARG A 151 41.03 -4.14 -0.37
N GLU A 152 41.78 -5.06 -0.96
CA GLU A 152 41.23 -5.92 -2.04
C GLU A 152 40.42 -7.13 -1.52
N HIS A 153 40.81 -7.72 -0.38
CA HIS A 153 40.17 -8.91 0.20
C HIS A 153 39.38 -8.66 1.49
N ALA A 154 39.65 -7.56 2.19
CA ALA A 154 38.89 -7.14 3.38
C ALA A 154 37.92 -5.98 3.09
N SER A 155 37.77 -5.60 1.82
CA SER A 155 36.82 -4.57 1.45
C SER A 155 35.39 -5.11 1.47
N ASN A 156 34.45 -4.19 1.65
CA ASN A 156 33.03 -4.39 1.43
C ASN A 156 32.67 -4.68 -0.05
N LYS A 157 33.65 -5.02 -0.92
CA LYS A 157 33.43 -5.43 -2.31
C LYS A 157 32.46 -6.61 -2.45
N PRO A 158 32.50 -7.69 -1.64
CA PRO A 158 31.52 -8.77 -1.72
C PRO A 158 30.09 -8.30 -1.40
N LEU A 159 29.93 -7.40 -0.42
CA LEU A 159 28.64 -6.80 -0.08
C LEU A 159 28.14 -5.94 -1.24
N LEU A 160 28.98 -5.10 -1.84
CA LEU A 160 28.61 -4.24 -2.96
C LEU A 160 28.32 -5.04 -4.23
N ASN A 161 29.12 -6.05 -4.54
CA ASN A 161 28.83 -7.02 -5.60
C ASN A 161 27.46 -7.65 -5.38
N THR A 162 27.16 -8.06 -4.15
CA THR A 162 25.86 -8.61 -3.80
C THR A 162 24.74 -7.60 -4.05
N VAL A 163 24.86 -6.37 -3.56
CA VAL A 163 23.91 -5.27 -3.77
C VAL A 163 23.59 -5.07 -5.26
N PHE A 164 24.62 -4.91 -6.10
CA PHE A 164 24.41 -4.65 -7.53
C PHE A 164 23.95 -5.89 -8.30
N GLN A 165 24.41 -7.08 -7.93
CA GLN A 165 23.96 -8.33 -8.54
C GLN A 165 22.49 -8.60 -8.25
N VAL A 166 22.04 -8.45 -7.00
CA VAL A 166 20.65 -8.73 -6.64
C VAL A 166 19.72 -7.65 -7.17
N MET A 167 20.18 -6.41 -7.29
CA MET A 167 19.40 -5.32 -7.85
C MET A 167 19.02 -5.58 -9.32
N MET A 168 19.85 -6.24 -10.12
CA MET A 168 19.47 -6.61 -11.50
C MET A 168 18.24 -7.53 -11.58
N ARG A 169 17.81 -8.11 -10.45
CA ARG A 169 16.60 -8.93 -10.35
C ARG A 169 15.34 -8.09 -10.09
N LEU A 170 15.48 -6.79 -9.84
CA LEU A 170 14.38 -5.83 -9.74
C LEU A 170 14.04 -5.31 -11.15
N PHE A 171 12.78 -5.42 -11.57
CA PHE A 171 12.35 -4.85 -12.85
C PHE A 171 12.15 -3.33 -12.74
N GLY A 172 12.87 -2.59 -13.58
CA GLY A 172 12.72 -1.15 -13.77
C GLY A 172 13.58 -0.29 -12.82
N PRO A 173 13.99 0.91 -13.26
CA PRO A 173 14.76 1.82 -12.42
C PRO A 173 13.89 2.34 -11.26
N ARG A 174 14.38 2.13 -10.03
CA ARG A 174 13.91 2.84 -8.84
C ARG A 174 15.07 3.70 -8.36
N GLN A 175 14.86 5.00 -8.22
CA GLN A 175 15.87 5.92 -7.72
C GLN A 175 16.01 5.77 -6.19
N THR A 176 16.76 4.76 -5.75
CA THR A 176 17.02 4.49 -4.34
C THR A 176 18.23 5.31 -3.87
N THR A 177 18.16 5.93 -2.70
CA THR A 177 19.33 6.64 -2.15
C THR A 177 20.19 5.68 -1.34
N LEU A 178 21.45 5.52 -1.73
CA LEU A 178 22.47 4.79 -0.97
C LEU A 178 23.31 5.79 -0.17
N ILE A 179 23.27 5.68 1.16
CA ILE A 179 24.13 6.47 2.05
C ILE A 179 25.19 5.54 2.62
N PHE A 180 26.43 5.71 2.17
CA PHE A 180 27.57 5.01 2.70
C PHE A 180 28.01 5.66 4.00
N VAL A 181 27.87 4.93 5.10
CA VAL A 181 28.24 5.39 6.44
C VAL A 181 29.58 4.76 6.79
N ILE A 182 30.63 5.56 6.69
CA ILE A 182 32.00 5.19 7.06
C ILE A 182 32.13 5.31 8.58
N ARG A 183 32.43 4.19 9.23
CA ARG A 183 32.65 4.08 10.67
C ARG A 183 34.12 4.21 11.00
N ASP A 184 34.40 4.72 12.20
CA ASP A 184 35.74 4.82 12.78
C ASP A 184 36.70 5.60 11.91
N LYS A 185 36.31 6.85 11.60
CA LYS A 185 37.12 7.75 10.77
C LYS A 185 38.55 7.86 11.29
N THR A 186 39.51 7.71 10.39
CA THR A 186 40.94 7.87 10.69
C THR A 186 41.39 9.31 10.41
N LYS A 187 42.71 9.56 10.38
CA LYS A 187 43.26 10.87 9.98
C LYS A 187 43.10 11.17 8.48
N THR A 188 42.66 10.19 7.68
CA THR A 188 42.45 10.36 6.25
C THR A 188 41.28 11.32 6.00
N PRO A 189 41.47 12.38 5.17
CA PRO A 189 40.39 13.29 4.81
C PRO A 189 39.21 12.59 4.15
N LEU A 190 37.99 13.08 4.41
CA LEU A 190 36.76 12.50 3.87
C LEU A 190 36.74 12.53 2.34
N GLU A 191 37.28 13.58 1.72
CA GLU A 191 37.30 13.77 0.27
C GLU A 191 38.06 12.62 -0.43
N ASN A 192 39.15 12.16 0.19
CA ASN A 192 39.94 11.05 -0.34
C ASN A 192 39.21 9.72 -0.19
N LEU A 193 38.62 9.47 0.98
CA LEU A 193 37.83 8.25 1.24
C LEU A 193 36.60 8.17 0.34
N GLU A 194 35.91 9.29 0.14
CA GLU A 194 34.78 9.41 -0.75
C GLU A 194 35.19 9.15 -2.20
N SER A 195 36.28 9.77 -2.67
CA SER A 195 36.79 9.55 -4.03
C SER A 195 37.15 8.07 -4.28
N GLU A 196 37.83 7.43 -3.33
CA GLU A 196 38.21 6.02 -3.43
C GLU A 196 36.97 5.11 -3.46
N LEU A 197 36.03 5.34 -2.55
CA LEU A 197 34.78 4.57 -2.48
C LEU A 197 33.94 4.74 -3.74
N ARG A 198 33.81 5.96 -4.28
CA ARG A 198 33.09 6.23 -5.53
C ARG A 198 33.73 5.52 -6.72
N ASN A 199 35.06 5.52 -6.80
CA ASN A 199 35.79 4.80 -7.85
C ASN A 199 35.55 3.28 -7.76
N ASP A 200 35.56 2.72 -6.55
CA ASP A 200 35.29 1.30 -6.35
C ASP A 200 33.84 0.93 -6.70
N ILE A 201 32.87 1.74 -6.29
CA ILE A 201 31.46 1.56 -6.67
C ILE A 201 31.30 1.57 -8.19
N GLN A 202 31.94 2.51 -8.89
CA GLN A 202 31.87 2.62 -10.34
C GLN A 202 32.47 1.39 -11.03
N LYS A 203 33.64 0.92 -10.60
CA LYS A 203 34.27 -0.30 -11.12
C LYS A 203 33.40 -1.53 -10.91
N ILE A 204 32.82 -1.66 -9.72
CA ILE A 204 31.92 -2.78 -9.40
C ILE A 204 30.70 -2.72 -10.30
N TRP A 205 30.08 -1.54 -10.44
CA TRP A 205 28.94 -1.33 -11.32
C TRP A 205 29.26 -1.75 -12.74
N GLU A 206 30.38 -1.30 -13.32
CA GLU A 206 30.81 -1.66 -14.67
C GLU A 206 31.05 -3.16 -14.84
N SER A 207 31.65 -3.82 -13.84
CA SER A 207 31.95 -5.25 -13.87
C SER A 207 30.73 -6.16 -13.65
N ALA A 208 29.66 -5.65 -13.05
CA ALA A 208 28.47 -6.44 -12.74
C ALA A 208 27.74 -6.87 -14.02
N PRO A 209 27.21 -8.12 -14.08
CA PRO A 209 26.46 -8.60 -15.24
C PRO A 209 25.12 -7.85 -15.33
N LYS A 210 24.91 -7.10 -16.42
CA LYS A 210 23.68 -6.34 -16.68
C LYS A 210 22.89 -6.96 -17.85
N PRO A 211 21.55 -6.96 -17.82
CA PRO A 211 20.74 -7.26 -18.99
C PRO A 211 21.04 -6.30 -20.14
N GLU A 212 20.83 -6.74 -21.39
CA GLU A 212 21.15 -5.94 -22.57
C GLU A 212 20.46 -4.56 -22.57
N ALA A 213 19.24 -4.48 -22.02
CA ALA A 213 18.48 -3.24 -21.89
C ALA A 213 19.13 -2.17 -20.98
N HIS A 214 20.03 -2.55 -20.07
CA HIS A 214 20.65 -1.67 -19.08
C HIS A 214 22.18 -1.65 -19.13
N LYS A 215 22.76 -2.19 -20.21
CA LYS A 215 24.21 -2.39 -20.33
C LYS A 215 25.01 -1.09 -20.27
N GLU A 216 24.45 -0.02 -20.83
CA GLU A 216 25.05 1.32 -20.90
C GLU A 216 24.44 2.30 -19.89
N THR A 217 23.50 1.86 -19.06
CA THR A 217 22.80 2.74 -18.12
C THR A 217 23.73 3.15 -16.97
N PRO A 218 23.89 4.47 -16.70
CA PRO A 218 24.75 4.94 -15.62
C PRO A 218 24.16 4.62 -14.24
N LEU A 219 25.04 4.44 -13.24
CA LEU A 219 24.65 4.18 -11.85
C LEU A 219 23.66 5.22 -11.32
N SER A 220 23.85 6.49 -11.70
CA SER A 220 23.04 7.63 -11.24
C SER A 220 21.56 7.56 -11.65
N GLU A 221 21.22 6.76 -12.66
CA GLU A 221 19.83 6.54 -13.07
C GLU A 221 19.09 5.63 -12.07
N PHE A 222 19.84 4.78 -11.37
CA PHE A 222 19.31 3.86 -10.36
C PHE A 222 19.53 4.34 -8.93
N PHE A 223 20.66 5.00 -8.65
CA PHE A 223 21.03 5.34 -7.30
C PHE A 223 21.49 6.78 -7.14
N ASN A 224 21.00 7.43 -6.09
CA ASN A 224 21.67 8.59 -5.54
C ASN A 224 22.69 8.12 -4.49
N VAL A 225 23.96 8.51 -4.61
CA VAL A 225 25.03 8.05 -3.72
C VAL A 225 25.55 9.19 -2.86
N GLU A 226 25.35 9.06 -1.56
CA GLU A 226 25.92 9.94 -0.55
C GLU A 226 26.94 9.21 0.33
N VAL A 227 27.94 9.95 0.82
CA VAL A 227 28.95 9.43 1.75
C VAL A 227 28.93 10.29 3.02
N VAL A 228 28.99 9.62 4.17
CA VAL A 228 29.10 10.24 5.49
C VAL A 228 30.16 9.48 6.26
N ALA A 229 31.00 10.18 7.02
CA ALA A 229 31.93 9.57 7.96
C ALA A 229 31.60 9.93 9.39
N LEU A 230 31.68 8.93 10.27
CA LEU A 230 31.42 9.03 11.70
C LEU A 230 32.69 8.68 12.47
N SER A 231 32.91 9.40 13.57
CA SER A 231 33.98 9.15 14.53
C SER A 231 33.80 7.80 15.23
N ASN A 232 34.89 7.26 15.78
CA ASN A 232 34.79 6.07 16.62
C ASN A 232 33.92 6.38 17.84
N TYR A 233 32.93 5.52 18.10
CA TYR A 233 31.94 5.72 19.15
C TYR A 233 32.53 5.57 20.56
N GLU A 234 33.45 4.63 20.76
CA GLU A 234 34.04 4.34 22.07
C GLU A 234 35.06 5.42 22.48
N ASP A 235 35.87 5.90 21.53
CA ASP A 235 36.93 6.89 21.78
C ASP A 235 36.42 8.34 21.80
N LYS A 236 35.38 8.65 21.00
CA LYS A 236 34.92 10.02 20.71
C LYS A 236 33.40 10.11 20.68
N GLU A 237 32.76 9.66 21.75
CA GLU A 237 31.30 9.56 21.86
C GLU A 237 30.57 10.89 21.57
N ASP A 238 31.02 12.01 22.15
CA ASP A 238 30.38 13.31 21.95
C ASP A 238 30.44 13.78 20.49
N THR A 239 31.62 13.66 19.86
CA THR A 239 31.80 13.99 18.44
C THR A 239 30.95 13.07 17.56
N PHE A 240 30.86 11.78 17.87
CA PHE A 240 29.99 10.85 17.15
C PHE A 240 28.53 11.29 17.24
N LYS A 241 28.04 11.65 18.43
CA LYS A 241 26.65 12.11 18.63
C LYS A 241 26.36 13.40 17.84
N GLU A 242 27.30 14.34 17.81
CA GLU A 242 27.19 15.57 17.01
C GLU A 242 27.11 15.26 15.50
N GLU A 243 27.97 14.36 15.01
CA GLU A 243 27.99 13.94 13.60
C GLU A 243 26.71 13.19 13.21
N VAL A 244 26.20 12.32 14.08
CA VAL A 244 24.91 11.64 13.88
C VAL A 244 23.76 12.64 13.89
N ALA A 245 23.78 13.63 14.77
CA ALA A 245 22.78 14.70 14.78
C ALA A 245 22.82 15.52 13.48
N CYS A 246 24.02 15.80 12.94
CA CYS A 246 24.19 16.46 11.65
C CYS A 246 23.67 15.58 10.50
N MET A 247 23.98 14.28 10.50
CA MET A 247 23.45 13.33 9.52
C MET A 247 21.93 13.27 9.55
N ARG A 248 21.32 13.33 10.74
CA ARG A 248 19.87 13.33 10.90
C ARG A 248 19.18 14.49 10.18
N GLN A 249 19.82 15.67 10.11
CA GLN A 249 19.28 16.84 9.42
C GLN A 249 18.97 16.59 7.94
N LYS A 250 19.68 15.62 7.31
CA LYS A 250 19.42 15.21 5.93
C LYS A 250 18.03 14.60 5.78
N PHE A 251 17.55 13.85 6.78
CA PHE A 251 16.25 13.17 6.75
C PHE A 251 15.06 14.10 6.99
N PHE A 252 15.27 15.35 7.43
CA PHE A 252 14.17 16.32 7.54
C PHE A 252 13.84 17.00 6.20
N HIS A 253 14.75 16.94 5.22
CA HIS A 253 14.60 17.56 3.90
C HIS A 253 14.16 16.54 2.84
N HIS A 254 12.92 16.04 2.98
CA HIS A 254 12.33 14.90 2.25
C HIS A 254 12.51 14.87 0.73
N ASN A 255 12.42 16.03 0.09
CA ASN A 255 12.36 16.12 -1.36
C ASN A 255 13.68 15.75 -2.06
N LYS A 256 14.78 15.59 -1.31
CA LYS A 256 16.09 15.20 -1.87
C LYS A 256 16.42 13.71 -1.75
N LEU A 257 15.85 13.01 -0.76
CA LEU A 257 16.25 11.64 -0.41
C LEU A 257 15.29 10.57 -0.91
N ALA A 258 14.01 10.90 -1.01
CA ALA A 258 13.03 10.04 -1.66
C ALA A 258 12.91 10.51 -3.11
N GLY A 259 13.36 9.69 -4.05
CA GLY A 259 13.26 9.95 -5.49
C GLY A 259 11.82 10.03 -5.99
N ASP A 260 11.56 9.75 -7.27
CA ASP A 260 10.24 9.91 -7.86
C ASP A 260 9.15 9.07 -7.13
N ARG A 261 8.27 9.76 -6.40
CA ARG A 261 7.29 9.19 -5.46
C ARG A 261 5.94 8.87 -6.11
N GLN A 262 5.78 9.03 -7.43
CA GLN A 262 4.49 8.80 -8.10
C GLN A 262 3.95 7.36 -8.00
N ALA A 263 4.74 6.39 -7.50
CA ALA A 263 4.37 4.97 -7.45
C ALA A 263 4.58 4.30 -6.07
N VAL A 264 4.49 5.02 -4.95
CA VAL A 264 4.64 4.42 -3.60
C VAL A 264 3.38 3.64 -3.22
N VAL A 265 3.54 2.43 -2.66
CA VAL A 265 2.40 1.64 -2.13
C VAL A 265 1.81 2.39 -0.93
N PRO A 266 0.49 2.58 -0.83
CA PRO A 266 -0.10 3.20 0.36
C PRO A 266 0.21 2.38 1.63
N ALA A 267 0.38 3.04 2.78
CA ALA A 267 0.73 2.36 4.04
C ALA A 267 -0.23 1.22 4.42
N SER A 268 -1.52 1.34 4.08
CA SER A 268 -2.54 0.30 4.25
C SER A 268 -2.28 -0.97 3.42
N GLY A 269 -1.61 -0.86 2.27
CA GLY A 269 -1.19 -2.00 1.43
C GLY A 269 0.24 -2.48 1.68
N PHE A 270 1.00 -1.81 2.54
CA PHE A 270 2.43 -2.06 2.71
C PHE A 270 2.73 -3.45 3.25
N SER A 271 1.96 -3.94 4.23
CA SER A 271 2.14 -5.29 4.78
C SER A 271 2.03 -6.38 3.70
N LEU A 272 1.02 -6.27 2.83
CA LEU A 272 0.82 -7.19 1.73
C LEU A 272 2.00 -7.11 0.75
N SER A 273 2.46 -5.89 0.44
CA SER A 273 3.63 -5.69 -0.41
C SER A 273 4.89 -6.34 0.15
N LEU A 274 5.19 -6.16 1.46
CA LEU A 274 6.35 -6.77 2.11
C LEU A 274 6.32 -8.30 2.01
N ARG A 275 5.16 -8.91 2.34
CA ARG A 275 4.98 -10.36 2.30
C ARG A 275 5.23 -10.92 0.91
N GLU A 276 4.66 -10.30 -0.11
CA GLU A 276 4.73 -10.79 -1.49
C GLU A 276 6.12 -10.60 -2.11
N ILE A 277 6.80 -9.50 -1.77
CA ILE A 277 8.21 -9.30 -2.13
C ILE A 277 9.07 -10.40 -1.47
N TRP A 278 8.90 -10.63 -0.16
CA TRP A 278 9.67 -11.63 0.58
C TRP A 278 9.45 -13.05 0.04
N GLU A 279 8.19 -13.42 -0.25
CA GLU A 279 7.85 -14.73 -0.82
C GLU A 279 8.45 -14.96 -2.21
N LYS A 280 8.49 -13.93 -3.07
CA LYS A 280 9.17 -14.03 -4.37
C LYS A 280 10.68 -14.17 -4.22
N ILE A 281 11.28 -13.43 -3.28
CA ILE A 281 12.71 -13.53 -2.95
C ILE A 281 13.08 -14.94 -2.47
N LYS A 282 12.30 -15.51 -1.54
CA LYS A 282 12.48 -16.89 -1.04
C LYS A 282 12.46 -17.91 -2.18
N LYS A 283 11.57 -17.73 -3.15
CA LYS A 283 11.41 -18.62 -4.31
C LYS A 283 12.45 -18.38 -5.42
N HIS A 284 13.45 -17.53 -5.19
CA HIS A 284 14.45 -17.14 -6.19
C HIS A 284 13.83 -16.66 -7.51
N ARG A 285 12.64 -16.04 -7.44
CA ARG A 285 12.00 -15.41 -8.60
C ARG A 285 12.44 -13.96 -8.73
N ASP A 286 12.45 -13.47 -9.95
CA ASP A 286 12.72 -12.06 -10.20
C ASP A 286 11.55 -11.21 -9.71
N LEU A 287 11.88 -9.97 -9.33
CA LEU A 287 11.01 -9.08 -8.61
C LEU A 287 10.44 -8.02 -9.54
N ASP A 288 9.28 -8.34 -10.10
CA ASP A 288 8.46 -7.35 -10.79
C ASP A 288 7.69 -6.50 -9.76
N ILE A 289 8.35 -5.44 -9.28
CA ILE A 289 7.80 -4.51 -8.30
C ILE A 289 6.54 -3.80 -8.85
N PRO A 290 6.52 -3.27 -10.10
CA PRO A 290 5.30 -2.73 -10.69
C PRO A 290 4.11 -3.71 -10.64
N SER A 291 4.30 -4.96 -11.03
CA SER A 291 3.22 -5.96 -10.98
C SER A 291 2.77 -6.27 -9.55
N ILE A 292 3.68 -6.30 -8.57
CA ILE A 292 3.31 -6.45 -7.15
C ILE A 292 2.46 -5.27 -6.69
N LYS A 293 2.80 -4.03 -7.08
CA LYS A 293 2.03 -2.83 -6.73
C LYS A 293 0.60 -2.90 -7.28
N VAL A 294 0.44 -3.25 -8.56
CA VAL A 294 -0.88 -3.43 -9.19
C VAL A 294 -1.68 -4.53 -8.50
N MET A 295 -1.04 -5.64 -8.15
CA MET A 295 -1.67 -6.73 -7.40
C MET A 295 -2.12 -6.25 -6.00
N VAL A 296 -1.27 -5.54 -5.25
CA VAL A 296 -1.61 -4.99 -3.93
C VAL A 296 -2.79 -4.02 -4.05
N ALA A 297 -2.77 -3.12 -5.03
CA ALA A 297 -3.88 -2.22 -5.32
C ALA A 297 -5.16 -2.99 -5.61
N THR A 298 -5.09 -4.06 -6.40
CA THR A 298 -6.25 -4.87 -6.79
C THR A 298 -6.88 -5.55 -5.58
N VAL A 299 -6.05 -6.22 -4.76
CA VAL A 299 -6.52 -6.90 -3.54
C VAL A 299 -7.12 -5.90 -2.56
N ARG A 300 -6.43 -4.79 -2.30
CA ARG A 300 -6.91 -3.78 -1.34
C ARG A 300 -8.17 -3.07 -1.82
N CYS A 301 -8.25 -2.67 -3.08
CA CYS A 301 -9.46 -2.06 -3.64
C CYS A 301 -10.64 -3.04 -3.60
N GLU A 302 -10.41 -4.34 -3.77
CA GLU A 302 -11.45 -5.35 -3.66
C GLU A 302 -11.90 -5.59 -2.21
N GLU A 303 -10.98 -5.64 -1.26
CA GLU A 303 -11.30 -5.73 0.17
C GLU A 303 -12.14 -4.53 0.61
N ILE A 304 -11.71 -3.30 0.30
CA ILE A 304 -12.47 -2.07 0.59
C ILE A 304 -13.86 -2.14 -0.04
N ALA A 305 -13.98 -2.50 -1.32
CA ALA A 305 -15.27 -2.62 -1.99
C ALA A 305 -16.20 -3.63 -1.30
N ASN A 306 -15.67 -4.80 -0.92
CA ASN A 306 -16.45 -5.83 -0.23
C ASN A 306 -16.85 -5.41 1.19
N GLU A 307 -15.99 -4.69 1.91
CA GLU A 307 -16.28 -4.12 3.22
C GLU A 307 -17.41 -3.07 3.13
N LYS A 308 -17.31 -2.10 2.19
CA LYS A 308 -18.37 -1.10 1.98
C LYS A 308 -19.69 -1.74 1.57
N TYR A 309 -19.65 -2.73 0.67
CA TYR A 309 -20.83 -3.49 0.30
C TYR A 309 -21.45 -4.23 1.51
N SER A 310 -20.62 -4.87 2.34
CA SER A 310 -21.10 -5.59 3.52
C SER A 310 -21.72 -4.64 4.56
N ALA A 311 -21.10 -3.47 4.77
CA ALA A 311 -21.65 -2.42 5.62
C ALA A 311 -22.98 -1.88 5.08
N PHE A 312 -23.09 -1.68 3.76
CA PHE A 312 -24.35 -1.32 3.10
C PHE A 312 -25.41 -2.41 3.29
N ALA A 313 -25.07 -3.68 3.07
CA ALA A 313 -25.99 -4.80 3.20
C ALA A 313 -26.52 -5.00 4.64
N ALA A 314 -25.69 -4.68 5.65
CA ALA A 314 -26.05 -4.74 7.06
C ALA A 314 -26.74 -3.46 7.58
N ASN A 315 -26.86 -2.40 6.77
CA ASN A 315 -27.42 -1.13 7.20
C ASN A 315 -28.90 -1.26 7.57
N GLU A 316 -29.28 -0.88 8.80
CA GLU A 316 -30.67 -0.96 9.27
C GLU A 316 -31.64 -0.16 8.41
N GLY A 317 -31.21 1.00 7.90
CA GLY A 317 -31.99 1.83 6.99
C GLY A 317 -32.26 1.13 5.66
N TRP A 318 -31.28 0.38 5.14
CA TRP A 318 -31.46 -0.48 3.97
C TRP A 318 -32.39 -1.66 4.26
N ILE A 319 -32.22 -2.34 5.40
CA ILE A 319 -33.07 -3.46 5.81
C ILE A 319 -34.54 -3.02 5.95
N GLN A 320 -34.80 -1.86 6.57
CA GLN A 320 -36.14 -1.29 6.67
C GLN A 320 -36.73 -0.93 5.29
N LEU A 321 -35.92 -0.36 4.41
CA LEU A 321 -36.33 -0.05 3.02
C LEU A 321 -36.65 -1.32 2.21
N LYS A 322 -36.04 -2.46 2.54
CA LYS A 322 -36.32 -3.75 1.90
C LYS A 322 -37.66 -4.35 2.35
N VAL A 323 -38.11 -4.07 3.57
CA VAL A 323 -39.33 -4.63 4.19
C VAL A 323 -40.56 -3.77 3.95
N ILE A 324 -40.40 -2.44 3.94
CA ILE A 324 -41.51 -1.50 3.86
C ILE A 324 -41.70 -1.07 2.40
N SER A 325 -42.85 -1.46 1.83
CA SER A 325 -43.29 -1.10 0.48
C SER A 325 -43.07 0.39 0.16
N VAL A 326 -42.49 0.63 -1.02
CA VAL A 326 -42.14 1.92 -1.64
C VAL A 326 -42.91 3.13 -1.08
N HIS A 327 -42.29 3.85 -0.15
CA HIS A 327 -42.73 5.17 0.25
C HIS A 327 -42.25 6.22 -0.75
N THR A 328 -42.98 7.34 -0.84
CA THR A 328 -42.52 8.57 -1.51
C THR A 328 -41.15 8.96 -0.96
N GLY A 329 -40.13 9.00 -1.82
CA GLY A 329 -38.75 9.32 -1.45
C GLY A 329 -37.80 8.12 -1.30
N PHE A 330 -38.27 6.89 -1.53
CA PHE A 330 -37.42 5.68 -1.56
C PHE A 330 -36.19 5.88 -2.47
N GLY A 331 -36.39 6.31 -3.72
CA GLY A 331 -35.28 6.53 -4.66
C GLY A 331 -34.25 7.56 -4.19
N LYS A 332 -34.69 8.63 -3.52
CA LYS A 332 -33.79 9.67 -2.98
C LYS A 332 -32.98 9.15 -1.79
N LYS A 333 -33.62 8.45 -0.85
CA LYS A 333 -32.95 7.88 0.33
C LYS A 333 -31.95 6.80 -0.08
N LEU A 334 -32.33 5.96 -1.05
CA LEU A 334 -31.47 4.92 -1.60
C LEU A 334 -30.27 5.50 -2.38
N SER A 335 -30.51 6.49 -3.26
CA SER A 335 -29.43 7.18 -3.96
C SER A 335 -28.44 7.79 -2.97
N SER A 336 -28.92 8.41 -1.90
CA SER A 336 -28.05 8.95 -0.85
C SER A 336 -27.21 7.87 -0.18
N MET A 337 -27.76 6.67 0.08
CA MET A 337 -27.01 5.56 0.70
C MET A 337 -25.94 5.00 -0.24
N ILE A 338 -26.27 4.87 -1.53
CA ILE A 338 -25.31 4.42 -2.55
C ILE A 338 -24.20 5.47 -2.71
N ASP A 339 -24.56 6.75 -2.80
CA ASP A 339 -23.61 7.86 -2.91
C ASP A 339 -22.67 7.89 -1.70
N THR A 340 -23.17 7.66 -0.48
CA THR A 340 -22.34 7.51 0.72
C THR A 340 -21.39 6.31 0.61
N CYS A 341 -21.89 5.13 0.24
CA CYS A 341 -21.08 3.92 0.09
C CYS A 341 -19.94 4.10 -0.93
N ILE A 342 -20.25 4.71 -2.08
CA ILE A 342 -19.26 4.99 -3.13
C ILE A 342 -18.28 6.08 -2.70
N SER A 343 -18.75 7.13 -2.01
CA SER A 343 -17.87 8.18 -1.48
C SER A 343 -16.87 7.64 -0.46
N GLU A 344 -17.31 6.76 0.44
CA GLU A 344 -16.44 6.11 1.42
C GLU A 344 -15.43 5.17 0.75
N TYR A 345 -15.83 4.49 -0.33
CA TYR A 345 -14.91 3.71 -1.16
C TYR A 345 -13.86 4.61 -1.82
N ASP A 346 -14.27 5.70 -2.45
CA ASP A 346 -13.39 6.62 -3.16
C ASP A 346 -12.38 7.27 -2.19
N GLU A 347 -12.81 7.62 -0.97
CA GLU A 347 -11.94 8.15 0.09
C GLU A 347 -10.88 7.11 0.52
N GLU A 348 -11.28 5.88 0.82
CA GLU A 348 -10.35 4.85 1.30
C GLU A 348 -9.42 4.31 0.19
N ALA A 349 -9.90 4.32 -1.06
CA ALA A 349 -9.15 3.90 -2.24
C ALA A 349 -8.31 5.03 -2.88
N THR A 350 -8.31 6.24 -2.30
CA THR A 350 -7.77 7.48 -2.90
C THR A 350 -6.34 7.33 -3.43
N TYR A 351 -5.48 6.59 -2.71
CA TYR A 351 -4.04 6.52 -3.02
C TYR A 351 -3.65 5.32 -3.91
N TYR A 352 -4.60 4.51 -4.34
CA TYR A 352 -4.32 3.36 -5.22
C TYR A 352 -4.39 3.75 -6.70
N ASP A 353 -3.86 2.87 -7.54
CA ASP A 353 -3.84 3.04 -9.00
C ASP A 353 -5.24 3.35 -9.57
N GLU A 354 -5.32 4.37 -10.43
CA GLU A 354 -6.58 4.89 -10.97
C GLU A 354 -7.31 3.88 -11.86
N CYS A 355 -6.57 3.09 -12.64
CA CYS A 355 -7.15 2.05 -13.49
C CYS A 355 -7.76 0.93 -12.62
N VAL A 356 -7.05 0.48 -11.59
CA VAL A 356 -7.55 -0.53 -10.65
C VAL A 356 -8.76 -0.02 -9.88
N LYS A 357 -8.67 1.19 -9.32
CA LYS A 357 -9.74 1.85 -8.56
C LYS A 357 -11.00 1.98 -9.41
N SER A 358 -10.90 2.50 -10.63
CA SER A 358 -12.06 2.69 -11.50
C SER A 358 -12.75 1.37 -11.89
N VAL A 359 -11.99 0.30 -12.13
CA VAL A 359 -12.54 -1.04 -12.39
C VAL A 359 -13.28 -1.58 -11.17
N LYS A 360 -12.66 -1.52 -9.98
CA LYS A 360 -13.26 -2.05 -8.75
C LYS A 360 -14.45 -1.22 -8.27
N ARG A 361 -14.40 0.11 -8.47
CA ARG A 361 -15.53 1.03 -8.25
C ARG A 361 -16.75 0.63 -9.10
N LYS A 362 -16.56 0.39 -10.40
CA LYS A 362 -17.65 -0.07 -11.29
C LYS A 362 -18.24 -1.41 -10.84
N GLN A 363 -17.40 -2.36 -10.43
CA GLN A 363 -17.87 -3.64 -9.90
C GLN A 363 -18.69 -3.47 -8.61
N LEU A 364 -18.31 -2.54 -7.73
CA LEU A 364 -19.09 -2.19 -6.55
C LEU A 364 -20.44 -1.57 -6.94
N GLU A 365 -20.46 -0.63 -7.87
CA GLU A 365 -21.69 -0.03 -8.40
C GLU A 365 -22.63 -1.10 -8.97
N GLU A 366 -22.12 -2.02 -9.80
CA GLU A 366 -22.90 -3.13 -10.36
C GLU A 366 -23.49 -4.04 -9.27
N LYS A 367 -22.71 -4.40 -8.25
CA LYS A 367 -23.20 -5.19 -7.10
C LYS A 367 -24.30 -4.46 -6.32
N LEU A 368 -24.12 -3.16 -6.06
CA LEU A 368 -25.13 -2.34 -5.38
C LEU A 368 -26.41 -2.26 -6.22
N LEU A 369 -26.30 -2.09 -7.53
CA LEU A 369 -27.44 -2.07 -8.46
C LEU A 369 -28.16 -3.43 -8.55
N GLN A 370 -27.44 -4.54 -8.51
CA GLN A 370 -28.05 -5.89 -8.53
C GLN A 370 -28.95 -6.13 -7.31
N VAL A 371 -28.56 -5.59 -6.15
CA VAL A 371 -29.42 -5.59 -4.96
C VAL A 371 -30.72 -4.82 -5.21
N LEU A 372 -30.68 -3.73 -5.98
CA LEU A 372 -31.88 -2.96 -6.37
C LEU A 372 -32.79 -3.74 -7.29
N MET A 373 -32.22 -4.45 -8.27
CA MET A 373 -33.01 -5.31 -9.17
C MET A 373 -33.70 -6.43 -8.40
N THR A 374 -33.05 -6.98 -7.37
CA THR A 374 -33.62 -8.02 -6.52
C THR A 374 -34.83 -7.50 -5.72
N VAL A 375 -34.78 -6.25 -5.26
CA VAL A 375 -35.92 -5.58 -4.61
C VAL A 375 -36.99 -5.16 -5.64
N SER A 376 -36.59 -4.75 -6.84
CA SER A 376 -37.49 -4.39 -7.94
C SER A 376 -38.24 -5.60 -8.52
N ALA A 377 -37.64 -6.79 -8.51
CA ALA A 377 -38.28 -8.05 -8.90
C ALA A 377 -39.34 -8.52 -7.88
N LEU A 378 -39.29 -8.02 -6.64
CA LEU A 378 -40.34 -8.17 -5.63
C LEU A 378 -41.45 -7.09 -5.75
N LEU A 379 -41.26 -6.11 -6.63
CA LEU A 379 -42.07 -4.92 -6.82
C LEU A 379 -43.23 -5.00 -7.86
N PRO A 380 -43.56 -6.14 -8.52
CA PRO A 380 -44.77 -6.24 -9.34
C PRO A 380 -46.09 -5.86 -8.65
N LEU A 381 -46.09 -5.71 -7.31
CA LEU A 381 -47.31 -5.47 -6.54
C LEU A 381 -47.59 -4.00 -6.18
N ILE A 382 -46.64 -3.04 -6.27
CA ILE A 382 -46.90 -1.67 -5.76
C ILE A 382 -46.15 -0.55 -6.55
N GLY A 383 -46.86 0.08 -7.49
CA GLY A 383 -46.81 1.54 -7.77
C GLY A 383 -45.47 2.27 -8.04
N GLY A 384 -44.92 2.12 -9.25
CA GLY A 384 -44.58 3.19 -10.22
C GLY A 384 -43.60 4.37 -9.94
N PHE A 385 -43.50 4.96 -8.75
CA PHE A 385 -43.00 6.35 -8.64
C PHE A 385 -41.51 6.52 -8.26
N SER A 386 -40.80 5.48 -7.83
CA SER A 386 -39.44 5.62 -7.25
C SER A 386 -38.26 5.31 -8.19
N PHE A 387 -38.50 4.86 -9.42
CA PHE A 387 -37.45 4.36 -10.32
C PHE A 387 -36.74 5.46 -11.14
N MET A 388 -37.43 6.58 -11.40
CA MET A 388 -36.97 7.62 -12.32
C MET A 388 -35.73 8.41 -11.90
N HIS A 389 -35.57 8.73 -10.61
CA HIS A 389 -34.42 9.53 -10.18
C HIS A 389 -33.11 8.75 -10.28
N MET A 390 -33.20 7.43 -10.26
CA MET A 390 -32.07 6.51 -10.43
C MET A 390 -31.71 6.32 -11.91
N HIS A 391 -32.71 6.38 -12.81
CA HIS A 391 -32.54 6.28 -14.26
C HIS A 391 -31.64 7.38 -14.84
N SER A 392 -31.78 8.63 -14.37
CA SER A 392 -30.97 9.77 -14.87
C SER A 392 -29.47 9.68 -14.51
N LYS A 393 -29.08 8.88 -13.50
CA LYS A 393 -27.67 8.77 -13.05
C LYS A 393 -27.02 7.44 -13.47
N TYR A 394 -27.81 6.39 -13.71
CA TYR A 394 -27.35 5.03 -14.05
C TYR A 394 -27.91 4.53 -15.40
N GLU A 395 -28.20 5.47 -16.31
CA GLU A 395 -28.96 5.29 -17.56
C GLU A 395 -28.47 4.13 -18.45
N GLY A 396 -27.16 3.87 -18.48
CA GLY A 396 -26.56 2.80 -19.29
C GLY A 396 -26.72 1.36 -18.76
N LEU A 397 -27.17 1.17 -17.51
CA LEU A 397 -27.23 -0.14 -16.84
C LEU A 397 -28.65 -0.54 -16.41
N VAL A 398 -29.58 0.41 -16.36
CA VAL A 398 -30.96 0.23 -15.87
C VAL A 398 -31.93 -0.21 -16.99
N GLN A 399 -31.51 -0.09 -18.25
CA GLN A 399 -32.35 -0.32 -19.43
C GLN A 399 -32.98 -1.73 -19.53
N PRO A 400 -32.29 -2.84 -19.20
CA PRO A 400 -32.90 -4.17 -19.26
C PRO A 400 -34.02 -4.35 -18.22
N ALA A 401 -33.78 -3.95 -16.97
CA ALA A 401 -34.76 -4.07 -15.89
C ALA A 401 -35.99 -3.16 -16.09
N PHE A 402 -35.81 -2.01 -16.76
CA PHE A 402 -36.90 -1.13 -17.15
C PHE A 402 -37.80 -1.75 -18.24
N GLN A 403 -37.20 -2.46 -19.19
CA GLN A 403 -37.96 -3.21 -20.21
C GLN A 403 -38.77 -4.35 -19.58
N ASP A 404 -38.18 -5.11 -18.65
CA ASP A 404 -38.89 -6.19 -17.94
C ASP A 404 -40.09 -5.67 -17.13
N LEU A 405 -39.96 -4.50 -16.48
CA LEU A 405 -41.05 -3.87 -15.73
C LEU A 405 -42.17 -3.36 -16.66
N LEU A 406 -41.80 -2.80 -17.82
CA LEU A 406 -42.77 -2.39 -18.85
C LEU A 406 -43.52 -3.59 -19.42
N GLU A 407 -42.84 -4.70 -19.70
CA GLU A 407 -43.46 -5.94 -20.18
C GLU A 407 -44.44 -6.51 -19.16
N LEU A 408 -44.10 -6.48 -17.87
CA LEU A 408 -44.98 -6.95 -16.80
C LEU A 408 -46.24 -6.09 -16.65
N LYS A 409 -46.08 -4.76 -16.67
CA LYS A 409 -47.24 -3.83 -16.68
C LYS A 409 -48.11 -4.01 -17.92
N ARG A 410 -47.49 -4.26 -19.07
CA ARG A 410 -48.20 -4.57 -20.32
C ARG A 410 -49.02 -5.84 -20.18
N SER A 411 -48.45 -6.89 -19.56
CA SER A 411 -49.14 -8.16 -19.30
C SER A 411 -50.33 -8.00 -18.36
N ASP A 412 -50.14 -7.35 -17.20
CA ASP A 412 -51.22 -7.15 -16.22
C ASP A 412 -52.37 -6.29 -16.78
N THR A 413 -52.04 -5.24 -17.53
CA THR A 413 -53.04 -4.41 -18.21
C THR A 413 -53.80 -5.22 -19.27
N LEU A 414 -53.10 -6.06 -20.03
CA LEU A 414 -53.70 -6.91 -21.05
C LEU A 414 -54.62 -7.98 -20.44
N ASP A 415 -54.27 -8.54 -19.29
CA ASP A 415 -55.10 -9.56 -18.64
C ASP A 415 -56.35 -8.95 -18.02
N LYS A 416 -56.25 -7.76 -17.41
CA LYS A 416 -57.43 -7.00 -16.96
C LYS A 416 -58.32 -6.57 -18.12
N PHE A 417 -57.72 -6.21 -19.26
CA PHE A 417 -58.46 -5.92 -20.48
C PHE A 417 -59.26 -7.15 -20.92
N LYS A 418 -58.63 -8.33 -21.03
CA LYS A 418 -59.31 -9.57 -21.42
C LYS A 418 -60.45 -9.91 -20.48
N GLU A 419 -60.21 -9.89 -19.17
CA GLU A 419 -61.23 -10.23 -18.17
C GLU A 419 -62.43 -9.28 -18.21
N ALA A 420 -62.17 -7.97 -18.32
CA ALA A 420 -63.23 -6.97 -18.39
C ALA A 420 -63.97 -6.99 -19.73
N PHE A 421 -63.25 -7.28 -20.83
CA PHE A 421 -63.83 -7.41 -22.16
C PHE A 421 -64.72 -8.65 -22.27
N ASP A 422 -64.26 -9.81 -21.79
CA ASP A 422 -65.02 -11.07 -21.79
C ASP A 422 -66.31 -10.96 -20.97
N LYS A 423 -66.26 -10.32 -19.78
CA LYS A 423 -67.45 -10.04 -18.95
C LYS A 423 -68.47 -9.14 -19.66
N THR A 424 -68.01 -8.27 -20.56
CA THR A 424 -68.87 -7.31 -21.26
C THR A 424 -69.43 -7.91 -22.55
N LEU A 425 -68.83 -8.98 -23.10
CA LEU A 425 -69.26 -9.60 -24.35
C LEU A 425 -70.56 -10.42 -24.23
N ASP A 426 -70.97 -10.80 -23.02
CA ASP A 426 -72.25 -11.46 -22.75
C ASP A 426 -73.42 -10.46 -22.93
N GLY A 427 -73.84 -10.26 -24.18
CA GLY A 427 -75.08 -9.56 -24.55
C GLY A 427 -74.97 -8.35 -25.49
N VAL A 428 -73.83 -8.13 -26.16
CA VAL A 428 -73.58 -6.89 -26.93
C VAL A 428 -73.83 -7.07 -28.44
N LYS A 429 -74.61 -6.17 -29.05
CA LYS A 429 -74.89 -6.15 -30.51
C LYS A 429 -73.85 -5.41 -31.36
N GLU A 430 -73.00 -4.58 -30.76
CA GLU A 430 -72.00 -3.74 -31.46
C GLU A 430 -70.57 -3.99 -30.95
N PHE A 431 -70.05 -5.19 -31.22
CA PHE A 431 -68.71 -5.64 -30.83
C PHE A 431 -67.60 -4.63 -31.18
N SER A 432 -67.64 -4.04 -32.37
CA SER A 432 -66.60 -3.15 -32.89
C SER A 432 -66.49 -1.84 -32.11
N VAL A 433 -67.62 -1.31 -31.63
CA VAL A 433 -67.66 -0.07 -30.83
C VAL A 433 -67.17 -0.33 -29.42
N THR A 434 -67.61 -1.44 -28.81
CA THR A 434 -67.16 -1.86 -27.47
C THR A 434 -65.66 -2.15 -27.44
N ALA A 435 -65.12 -2.86 -28.46
CA ALA A 435 -63.70 -3.15 -28.57
C ALA A 435 -62.84 -1.89 -28.71
N ARG A 436 -63.30 -0.89 -29.48
CA ARG A 436 -62.59 0.38 -29.62
C ARG A 436 -62.56 1.16 -28.30
N ASN A 437 -63.72 1.31 -27.65
CA ASN A 437 -63.82 2.07 -26.39
C ASN A 437 -63.02 1.41 -25.24
N PHE A 438 -63.03 0.08 -25.17
CA PHE A 438 -62.20 -0.66 -24.20
C PHE A 438 -60.71 -0.48 -24.47
N THR A 439 -60.28 -0.60 -25.73
CA THR A 439 -58.88 -0.36 -26.10
C THR A 439 -58.45 1.04 -25.71
N GLU A 440 -59.22 2.07 -26.06
CA GLU A 440 -58.89 3.47 -25.71
C GLU A 440 -58.83 3.71 -24.19
N SER A 441 -59.78 3.15 -23.43
CA SER A 441 -59.80 3.26 -21.97
C SER A 441 -58.59 2.57 -21.31
N PHE A 442 -58.28 1.33 -21.71
CA PHE A 442 -57.16 0.59 -21.13
C PHE A 442 -55.81 1.12 -21.58
N MET A 443 -55.68 1.63 -22.81
CA MET A 443 -54.50 2.35 -23.25
C MET A 443 -54.32 3.66 -22.47
N ALA A 444 -55.39 4.42 -22.21
CA ALA A 444 -55.31 5.61 -21.36
C ALA A 444 -54.96 5.27 -19.89
N GLN A 445 -55.39 4.12 -19.36
CA GLN A 445 -55.00 3.65 -18.03
C GLN A 445 -53.54 3.19 -17.99
N PHE A 446 -53.07 2.51 -19.05
CA PHE A 446 -51.67 2.15 -19.23
C PHE A 446 -50.82 3.42 -19.31
N ASP A 447 -51.16 4.33 -20.20
CA ASP A 447 -50.47 5.60 -20.42
C ASP A 447 -50.49 6.48 -19.18
N LYS A 448 -51.57 6.52 -18.39
CA LYS A 448 -51.60 7.21 -17.09
C LYS A 448 -50.76 6.50 -16.04
N GLY A 449 -50.74 5.18 -16.06
CA GLY A 449 -49.89 4.33 -15.22
C GLY A 449 -48.40 4.40 -15.60
N CYS A 450 -48.10 4.81 -16.84
CA CYS A 450 -46.77 5.07 -17.40
C CYS A 450 -46.40 6.57 -17.31
N ALA A 451 -47.36 7.49 -17.32
CA ALA A 451 -47.16 8.92 -17.11
C ALA A 451 -46.70 9.21 -15.67
N GLY A 452 -47.08 8.37 -14.71
CA GLY A 452 -46.48 8.34 -13.37
C GLY A 452 -45.10 7.68 -13.30
N MET A 453 -44.53 7.27 -14.45
CA MET A 453 -43.16 6.75 -14.63
C MET A 453 -42.25 7.74 -15.40
N PHE A 454 -42.75 8.92 -15.81
CA PHE A 454 -42.05 10.01 -16.52
C PHE A 454 -41.86 11.27 -15.67
#